data_AF-A0A943JLL5-F1
#
_entry.id   AF-A0A943JLL5-F1
#
_cell.length_a   1.000
_cell.length_b   1.000
_cell.length_c   1.000
_cell.angle_alpha   90.00
_cell.angle_beta   90.00
_cell.angle_gamma   90.00
#
_symmetry.space_group_name_H-M   'P 1'
#
loop_
_entity.id
_entity.type
_entity.pdbx_description
1 polymer ?
#
loop_
_entity_poly.entity_id
_entity_poly.type
_entity_poly.pdbx_seq_one_letter_code
_entity_poly.pdbx_strand_id
1 'polypeptide(L)'
;MIFLEILIVVMVGFLVYKFILMPNFSTKKVDIAQTPKEFGELYNKFNELDFLDITISKKKLMIFSIIGIISFMAFLFTFIFTYLNSFNMAFAIIPLIALAVTVILFLLEFKKFKVKYSNVIKRFLQLIDPSLTYNNTSYVDEENYYQTACFDNLQLSSLITKDTISGATKDNYKFYASNISATSTDENVFNGIFSTVILDKTIPSYTKINTENLEHNTTYALGTTNSLLKYIEMDNANFNKVLHVYSNDRINATEILTSDMLDYLSEFYNKYHVNFQIVFTGNYVYSRFYIDQLFTPSFIGNLFNKNNFALCYIIITFILDIIDKLSNNMSNFEE
;
A
#
# COMPACT_ATOMS: atom_id res chain seq x y z
N MET A 1 9.78 30.74 26.73
CA MET A 1 8.31 30.64 26.68
C MET A 1 7.79 30.71 25.25
N ILE A 2 8.17 31.74 24.48
CA ILE A 2 7.83 31.91 23.04
C ILE A 2 8.10 30.66 22.19
N PHE A 3 9.20 29.95 22.44
CA PHE A 3 9.59 28.75 21.69
C PHE A 3 8.60 27.58 21.82
N LEU A 4 7.98 27.41 22.99
CA LEU A 4 7.02 26.32 23.25
C LEU A 4 5.67 26.60 22.56
N GLU A 5 5.26 27.87 22.55
CA GLU A 5 4.03 28.32 21.88
C GLU A 5 4.15 28.18 20.36
N ILE A 6 5.29 28.54 19.78
CA ILE A 6 5.58 28.33 18.35
C ILE A 6 5.61 26.82 18.02
N LEU A 7 6.20 25.99 18.89
CA LEU A 7 6.27 24.55 18.69
C LEU A 7 4.87 23.90 18.66
N ILE A 8 3.98 24.30 19.57
CA ILE A 8 2.59 23.81 19.62
C ILE A 8 1.82 24.24 18.37
N VAL A 9 1.99 25.50 17.95
CA VAL A 9 1.37 26.03 16.73
C VAL A 9 1.83 25.26 15.48
N VAL A 10 3.14 25.02 15.36
CA VAL A 10 3.71 24.23 14.26
C VAL A 10 3.24 22.77 14.33
N MET A 11 3.14 22.17 15.51
CA MET A 11 2.61 20.81 15.68
C MET A 11 1.15 20.71 15.25
N VAL A 12 0.30 21.66 15.64
CA VAL A 12 -1.12 21.66 15.27
C VAL A 12 -1.29 21.92 13.77
N GLY A 13 -0.57 22.89 13.21
CA GLY A 13 -0.54 23.12 11.76
C GLY A 13 -0.08 21.88 11.00
N PHE A 14 0.95 21.18 11.48
CA PHE A 14 1.44 19.93 10.92
C PHE A 14 0.46 18.78 11.05
N LEU A 15 -0.22 18.62 12.19
CA LEU A 15 -1.23 17.57 12.39
C LEU A 15 -2.45 17.80 11.49
N VAL A 16 -2.94 19.04 11.40
CA VAL A 16 -4.04 19.41 10.50
C VAL A 16 -3.62 19.19 9.05
N TYR A 17 -2.43 19.65 8.66
CA TYR A 17 -1.91 19.44 7.30
C TYR A 17 -1.75 17.96 6.95
N LYS A 18 -1.06 17.19 7.79
CA LYS A 18 -0.71 15.79 7.52
C LYS A 18 -1.91 14.84 7.57
N PHE A 19 -2.87 15.07 8.47
CA PHE A 19 -3.98 14.13 8.66
C PHE A 19 -5.27 14.53 7.95
N ILE A 20 -5.44 15.82 7.62
CA ILE A 20 -6.68 16.32 6.99
C ILE A 20 -6.42 16.73 5.54
N LEU A 21 -5.34 17.46 5.26
CA LEU A 21 -5.10 18.06 3.94
C LEU A 21 -4.31 17.18 2.98
N MET A 22 -3.43 16.32 3.49
CA MET A 22 -2.53 15.51 2.67
C MET A 22 -2.77 14.02 2.90
N PRO A 23 -3.90 13.46 2.43
CA PRO A 23 -4.04 12.03 2.49
C PRO A 23 -3.09 11.37 1.49
N ASN A 24 -2.27 10.44 1.98
CA ASN A 24 -1.42 9.58 1.16
C ASN A 24 -2.26 8.49 0.46
N PHE A 25 -3.31 8.86 -0.27
CA PHE A 25 -4.09 7.88 -1.04
C PHE A 25 -3.36 7.46 -2.30
N SER A 26 -3.65 6.24 -2.75
CA SER A 26 -3.46 5.89 -4.16
C SER A 26 -4.11 6.95 -5.04
N THR A 27 -3.27 7.66 -5.79
CA THR A 27 -3.72 8.58 -6.84
C THR A 27 -4.20 7.83 -8.08
N LYS A 28 -3.88 6.52 -8.16
CA LYS A 28 -4.29 5.65 -9.25
C LYS A 28 -5.80 5.46 -9.22
N LYS A 29 -6.43 5.75 -10.35
CA LYS A 29 -7.84 5.45 -10.60
C LYS A 29 -7.91 4.34 -11.62
N VAL A 30 -8.57 3.25 -11.27
CA VAL A 30 -8.95 2.21 -12.24
C VAL A 30 -10.26 2.65 -12.90
N ASP A 31 -10.41 2.33 -14.17
CA ASP A 31 -11.71 2.43 -14.83
C ASP A 31 -12.66 1.41 -14.21
N ILE A 32 -13.61 1.91 -13.40
CA ILE A 32 -14.58 1.06 -12.68
C ILE A 32 -15.40 0.22 -13.67
N ALA A 33 -15.61 0.70 -14.90
CA ALA A 33 -16.34 -0.07 -15.93
C ALA A 33 -15.59 -1.35 -16.35
N GLN A 34 -14.27 -1.38 -16.18
CA GLN A 34 -13.44 -2.54 -16.50
C GLN A 34 -13.25 -3.48 -15.31
N THR A 35 -13.72 -3.13 -14.11
CA THR A 35 -13.63 -4.03 -12.95
C THR A 35 -14.42 -5.32 -13.19
N PRO A 36 -13.98 -6.48 -12.65
CA PRO A 36 -14.69 -7.74 -12.79
C PRO A 36 -16.13 -7.64 -12.26
N LYS A 37 -17.07 -8.38 -12.86
CA LYS A 37 -18.49 -8.34 -12.43
C LYS A 37 -18.64 -8.82 -10.99
N GLU A 38 -17.81 -9.78 -10.61
CA GLU A 38 -17.68 -10.36 -9.28
C GLU A 38 -17.36 -9.28 -8.23
N PHE A 39 -16.52 -8.30 -8.58
CA PHE A 39 -16.25 -7.16 -7.70
C PHE A 39 -17.51 -6.31 -7.47
N GLY A 40 -18.33 -6.10 -8.51
CA GLY A 40 -19.59 -5.36 -8.39
C GLY A 40 -20.55 -6.00 -7.40
N GLU A 41 -20.74 -7.32 -7.50
CA GLU A 41 -21.58 -8.09 -6.57
C GLU A 41 -21.03 -8.11 -5.15
N LEU A 42 -19.72 -8.34 -5.00
CA LEU A 42 -19.04 -8.33 -3.72
C LEU A 42 -19.13 -6.96 -3.04
N TYR A 43 -18.90 -5.88 -3.78
CA TYR A 43 -18.96 -4.52 -3.26
C TYR A 43 -20.38 -4.12 -2.85
N ASN A 44 -21.41 -4.63 -3.55
CA ASN A 44 -22.80 -4.45 -3.13
C ASN A 44 -23.07 -5.16 -1.79
N LYS A 45 -22.66 -6.43 -1.64
CA LYS A 45 -22.74 -7.15 -0.36
C LYS A 45 -21.98 -6.45 0.76
N PHE A 46 -20.81 -5.90 0.44
CA PHE A 46 -20.03 -5.12 1.40
C PHE A 46 -20.77 -3.86 1.86
N ASN A 47 -21.45 -3.15 0.96
CA ASN A 47 -22.23 -1.95 1.31
C ASN A 47 -23.49 -2.25 2.15
N GLU A 48 -23.98 -3.49 2.14
CA GLU A 48 -25.08 -3.94 3.01
C GLU A 48 -24.62 -4.20 4.46
N LEU A 49 -23.32 -4.28 4.72
CA LEU A 49 -22.79 -4.48 6.07
C LEU A 49 -22.96 -3.22 6.93
N ASP A 50 -23.21 -3.44 8.22
CA ASP A 50 -23.32 -2.33 9.17
C ASP A 50 -21.95 -1.71 9.51
N PHE A 51 -21.82 -0.44 9.16
CA PHE A 51 -20.68 0.43 9.42
C PHE A 51 -21.08 1.77 10.07
N LEU A 52 -22.19 1.79 10.80
CA LEU A 52 -22.66 3.00 11.49
C LEU A 52 -21.61 3.54 12.47
N ASP A 53 -20.99 2.64 13.24
CA ASP A 53 -20.00 2.97 14.27
C ASP A 53 -18.78 3.72 13.76
N ILE A 54 -18.31 3.38 12.55
CA ILE A 54 -17.16 4.04 11.95
C ILE A 54 -17.54 5.38 11.31
N THR A 55 -18.75 5.46 10.77
CA THR A 55 -19.30 6.72 10.26
C THR A 55 -19.46 7.75 11.37
N ILE A 56 -19.90 7.31 12.56
CA ILE A 56 -19.96 8.16 13.77
C ILE A 56 -18.56 8.62 14.18
N SER A 57 -17.58 7.71 14.25
CA SER A 57 -16.20 8.08 14.59
C SER A 57 -15.58 9.05 13.59
N LYS A 58 -15.83 8.88 12.28
CA LYS A 58 -15.42 9.85 11.24
C LYS A 58 -16.02 11.24 11.48
N LYS A 59 -17.33 11.31 11.77
CA LYS A 59 -18.00 12.59 12.08
C LYS A 59 -17.40 13.27 13.31
N LYS A 60 -17.11 12.52 14.38
CA LYS A 60 -16.44 13.06 15.58
C LYS A 60 -15.05 13.62 15.25
N LEU A 61 -14.26 12.90 14.45
CA LEU A 61 -12.96 13.38 14.01
C LEU A 61 -13.07 14.70 13.23
N MET A 62 -14.02 14.80 12.30
CA MET A 62 -14.28 16.06 11.58
C MET A 62 -14.66 17.21 12.53
N ILE A 63 -15.53 16.94 13.51
CA ILE A 63 -15.94 17.95 14.50
C ILE A 63 -14.73 18.42 15.32
N PHE A 64 -13.91 17.49 15.83
CA PHE A 64 -12.70 17.85 16.58
C PHE A 64 -11.68 18.61 15.73
N SER A 65 -11.56 18.28 14.44
CA SER A 65 -10.74 19.05 13.50
C SER A 65 -11.24 20.49 13.37
N ILE A 66 -12.54 20.70 13.20
CA ILE A 66 -13.14 22.04 13.10
C ILE A 66 -12.95 22.83 14.39
N ILE A 67 -13.25 22.23 15.55
CA ILE A 67 -13.04 22.86 16.87
C ILE A 67 -11.57 23.20 17.10
N GLY A 68 -10.66 22.33 16.65
CA GLY A 68 -9.22 22.55 16.73
C GLY A 68 -8.79 23.78 15.93
N ILE A 69 -9.29 23.93 14.70
CA ILE A 69 -9.02 25.11 13.85
C ILE A 69 -9.56 26.38 14.50
N ILE A 70 -10.79 26.37 15.03
CA ILE A 70 -11.38 27.54 15.70
C ILE A 70 -10.57 27.91 16.96
N SER A 71 -10.20 26.93 17.77
CA SER A 71 -9.39 27.13 18.98
C SER A 71 -8.01 27.70 18.64
N PHE A 72 -7.42 27.24 17.54
CA PHE A 72 -6.15 27.75 17.03
C PHE A 72 -6.25 29.19 16.54
N MET A 73 -7.32 29.54 15.81
CA MET A 73 -7.56 30.93 15.37
C MET A 73 -7.78 31.87 16.57
N ALA A 74 -8.54 31.42 17.58
CA ALA A 74 -8.74 32.19 18.82
C ALA A 74 -7.43 32.39 19.59
N PHE A 75 -6.59 31.35 19.65
CA PHE A 75 -5.25 31.46 20.22
C PHE A 75 -4.39 32.48 19.49
N LEU A 76 -4.31 32.42 18.16
CA LEU A 76 -3.55 33.40 17.37
C LEU A 76 -4.06 34.83 17.57
N PHE A 77 -5.39 35.01 17.55
CA PHE A 77 -6.00 36.33 17.77
C PHE A 77 -5.66 36.89 19.15
N THR A 78 -5.87 36.11 20.21
CA THR A 78 -5.58 36.54 21.59
C THR A 78 -4.09 36.79 21.81
N PHE A 79 -3.22 35.97 21.23
CA PHE A 79 -1.77 36.15 21.28
C PHE A 79 -1.35 37.47 20.62
N ILE A 80 -1.77 37.71 19.37
CA ILE A 80 -1.45 38.94 18.63
C ILE A 80 -2.03 40.17 19.35
N PHE A 81 -3.28 40.11 19.78
CA PHE A 81 -3.95 41.21 20.47
C PHE A 81 -3.25 41.57 21.78
N THR A 82 -2.83 40.56 22.56
CA THR A 82 -2.13 40.76 23.83
C THR A 82 -0.73 41.34 23.60
N TYR A 83 -0.03 40.86 22.57
CA TYR A 83 1.28 41.36 22.17
C TYR A 83 1.23 42.83 21.72
N LEU A 84 0.30 43.20 20.85
CA LEU A 84 0.17 44.56 20.31
C LEU A 84 -0.24 45.59 21.36
N ASN A 85 -1.10 45.20 22.31
CA ASN A 85 -1.63 46.13 23.33
C ASN A 85 -0.87 46.05 24.67
N SER A 86 0.21 45.27 24.75
CA SER A 86 0.98 45.05 25.99
C SER A 86 0.13 44.56 27.17
N PHE A 87 -0.92 43.78 26.90
CA PHE A 87 -1.75 43.17 27.94
C PHE A 87 -1.05 41.95 28.57
N ASN A 88 -1.63 41.43 29.66
CA ASN A 88 -1.11 40.24 30.32
C ASN A 88 -1.27 38.99 29.42
N MET A 89 -0.16 38.29 29.14
CA MET A 89 -0.13 37.03 28.36
C MET A 89 -1.01 35.91 28.93
N ALA A 90 -1.46 36.03 30.19
CA ALA A 90 -2.41 35.10 30.79
C ALA A 90 -3.70 34.90 29.98
N PHE A 91 -4.13 35.89 29.17
CA PHE A 91 -5.33 35.75 28.32
C PHE A 91 -5.15 34.73 27.19
N ALA A 92 -3.93 34.50 26.70
CA ALA A 92 -3.65 33.51 25.66
C ALA A 92 -3.63 32.06 26.18
N ILE A 93 -3.55 31.86 27.51
CA ILE A 93 -3.47 30.53 28.14
C ILE A 93 -4.80 29.77 27.98
N ILE A 94 -5.94 30.45 28.08
CA ILE A 94 -7.27 29.82 28.00
C ILE A 94 -7.49 29.12 26.64
N PRO A 95 -7.35 29.79 25.47
CA PRO A 95 -7.50 29.12 24.19
C PRO A 95 -6.41 28.07 23.93
N LEU A 96 -5.21 28.24 24.50
CA LEU A 96 -4.14 27.23 24.42
C LEU A 96 -4.52 25.92 25.13
N ILE A 97 -5.10 26.00 26.33
CA ILE A 97 -5.59 24.82 27.06
C ILE A 97 -6.73 24.15 26.28
N ALA A 98 -7.69 24.93 25.76
CA ALA A 98 -8.79 24.40 24.95
C ALA A 98 -8.27 23.66 23.70
N LEU A 99 -7.25 24.22 23.04
CA LEU A 99 -6.59 23.59 21.90
C LEU A 99 -5.92 22.26 22.29
N ALA A 100 -5.16 22.24 23.39
CA ALA A 100 -4.50 21.03 23.88
C ALA A 100 -5.50 19.91 24.20
N VAL A 101 -6.60 20.24 24.88
CA VAL A 101 -7.69 19.29 25.18
C VAL A 101 -8.30 18.75 23.89
N THR A 102 -8.56 19.61 22.91
CA THR A 102 -9.13 19.20 21.61
C THR A 102 -8.21 18.24 20.85
N VAL A 103 -6.89 18.51 20.86
CA VAL A 103 -5.88 17.62 20.24
C VAL A 103 -5.86 16.26 20.93
N ILE A 104 -5.90 16.21 22.26
CA ILE A 104 -5.94 14.95 23.01
C ILE A 104 -7.20 14.14 22.66
N LEU A 105 -8.37 14.78 22.63
CA LEU A 105 -9.63 14.13 22.25
C LEU A 105 -9.60 13.61 20.81
N PHE A 106 -9.04 14.38 19.88
CA PHE A 106 -8.83 13.96 18.50
C PHE A 106 -7.96 12.71 18.41
N LEU A 107 -6.81 12.69 19.09
CA LEU A 107 -5.89 11.55 19.06
C LEU A 107 -6.53 10.27 19.63
N LEU A 108 -7.31 10.39 20.71
CA LEU A 108 -8.04 9.27 21.30
C LEU A 108 -9.10 8.71 20.36
N GLU A 109 -9.89 9.57 19.72
CA GLU A 109 -10.90 9.14 18.73
C GLU A 109 -10.24 8.58 17.47
N PHE A 110 -9.08 9.11 17.06
CA PHE A 110 -8.34 8.65 15.89
C PHE A 110 -7.83 7.22 16.10
N LYS A 111 -7.32 6.91 17.30
CA LYS A 111 -6.93 5.55 17.67
C LYS A 111 -8.11 4.57 17.56
N LYS A 112 -9.29 4.96 18.07
CA LYS A 112 -10.52 4.14 17.95
C LYS A 112 -10.94 3.98 16.50
N PHE A 113 -10.89 5.05 15.72
CA PHE A 113 -11.23 5.04 14.31
C PHE A 113 -10.31 4.10 13.52
N LYS A 114 -8.99 4.12 13.76
CA LYS A 114 -8.04 3.21 13.10
C LYS A 114 -8.43 1.74 13.33
N VAL A 115 -8.72 1.36 14.58
CA VAL A 115 -9.15 0.00 14.93
C VAL A 115 -10.47 -0.37 14.23
N LYS A 116 -11.44 0.54 14.20
CA LYS A 116 -12.71 0.32 13.49
C LYS A 116 -12.50 0.18 11.98
N TYR A 117 -11.64 0.99 11.38
CA TYR A 117 -11.35 0.92 9.94
C TYR A 117 -10.62 -0.36 9.56
N SER A 118 -9.70 -0.83 10.42
CA SER A 118 -9.08 -2.16 10.29
C SER A 118 -10.13 -3.28 10.20
N ASN A 119 -11.22 -3.19 10.98
CA ASN A 119 -12.32 -4.15 10.90
C ASN A 119 -13.13 -4.05 9.59
N VAL A 120 -13.25 -2.84 9.01
CA VAL A 120 -13.86 -2.66 7.68
C VAL A 120 -13.07 -3.40 6.62
N ILE A 121 -11.75 -3.18 6.59
CA ILE A 121 -10.84 -3.84 5.63
C ILE A 121 -10.90 -5.35 5.81
N LYS A 122 -10.82 -5.84 7.05
CA LYS A 122 -10.94 -7.26 7.37
C LYS A 122 -12.23 -7.87 6.81
N ARG A 123 -13.38 -7.23 7.04
CA ARG A 123 -14.67 -7.72 6.53
C ARG A 123 -14.73 -7.73 5.01
N PHE A 124 -14.14 -6.73 4.36
CA PHE A 124 -14.05 -6.71 2.90
C PHE A 124 -13.21 -7.88 2.36
N LEU A 125 -12.03 -8.11 2.93
CA LEU A 125 -11.15 -9.21 2.50
C LEU A 125 -11.79 -10.57 2.72
N GLN A 126 -12.52 -10.77 3.82
CA GLN A 126 -13.25 -12.00 4.09
C GLN A 126 -14.39 -12.27 3.10
N LEU A 127 -14.89 -11.24 2.40
CA LEU A 127 -15.81 -11.43 1.28
C LEU A 127 -15.10 -11.85 -0.01
N ILE A 128 -13.82 -11.50 -0.18
CA ILE A 128 -12.99 -11.95 -1.31
C ILE A 128 -12.64 -13.42 -1.10
N ASP A 129 -12.01 -13.71 0.03
CA ASP A 129 -11.66 -15.07 0.44
C ASP A 129 -11.69 -15.16 1.99
N PRO A 130 -12.48 -16.08 2.56
CA PRO A 130 -12.61 -16.23 4.01
C PRO A 130 -11.31 -16.56 4.76
N SER A 131 -10.30 -17.12 4.08
CA SER A 131 -8.99 -17.45 4.64
C SER A 131 -8.11 -16.21 4.88
N LEU A 132 -8.48 -15.07 4.28
CA LEU A 132 -7.68 -13.85 4.37
C LEU A 132 -7.80 -13.20 5.75
N THR A 133 -6.65 -12.76 6.21
CA THR A 133 -6.46 -12.07 7.48
C THR A 133 -5.85 -10.71 7.21
N TYR A 134 -6.22 -9.73 8.03
CA TYR A 134 -5.67 -8.38 7.94
C TYR A 134 -5.15 -7.95 9.31
N ASN A 135 -3.97 -7.35 9.28
CA ASN A 135 -3.32 -6.73 10.41
C ASN A 135 -2.88 -5.31 10.03
N ASN A 136 -3.08 -4.35 10.92
CA ASN A 136 -2.69 -2.96 10.70
C ASN A 136 -1.25 -2.64 11.12
N THR A 137 -0.50 -3.67 11.52
CA THR A 137 0.93 -3.63 11.77
C THR A 137 1.70 -4.27 10.63
N SER A 138 3.00 -4.03 10.59
CA SER A 138 3.93 -4.72 9.72
C SER A 138 4.04 -6.21 10.05
N TYR A 139 4.42 -7.00 9.04
CA TYR A 139 4.96 -8.35 9.24
C TYR A 139 6.45 -8.26 9.57
N VAL A 140 6.91 -9.10 10.51
CA VAL A 140 8.25 -8.98 11.09
C VAL A 140 9.36 -9.19 10.06
N ASP A 141 9.21 -10.15 9.14
CA ASP A 141 10.27 -10.49 8.18
C ASP A 141 10.13 -9.76 6.84
N GLU A 142 9.20 -8.80 6.72
CA GLU A 142 8.88 -8.15 5.45
C GLU A 142 10.05 -7.35 4.88
N GLU A 143 10.85 -6.74 5.75
CA GLU A 143 12.08 -6.06 5.34
C GLU A 143 13.10 -7.03 4.75
N ASN A 144 13.28 -8.19 5.38
CA ASN A 144 14.18 -9.22 4.89
C ASN A 144 13.71 -9.76 3.53
N TYR A 145 12.40 -10.00 3.37
CA TYR A 145 11.83 -10.41 2.09
C TYR A 145 12.01 -9.36 1.00
N TYR A 146 11.77 -8.08 1.30
CA TYR A 146 11.94 -7.02 0.32
C TYR A 146 13.39 -6.89 -0.15
N GLN A 147 14.35 -6.98 0.78
CA GLN A 147 15.78 -6.97 0.44
C GLN A 147 16.16 -8.20 -0.39
N THR A 148 15.66 -9.39 -0.03
CA THR A 148 15.93 -10.65 -0.75
C THR A 148 15.38 -10.64 -2.18
N ALA A 149 14.28 -9.93 -2.42
CA ALA A 149 13.73 -9.77 -3.77
C ALA A 149 14.69 -9.03 -4.73
N CYS A 150 15.63 -8.24 -4.20
CA CYS A 150 16.66 -7.52 -4.95
C CYS A 150 16.10 -6.73 -6.16
N PHE A 151 14.94 -6.08 -6.02
CA PHE A 151 14.30 -5.42 -7.16
C PHE A 151 15.20 -4.37 -7.82
N ASP A 152 15.87 -3.51 -7.04
CA ASP A 152 16.61 -2.36 -7.59
C ASP A 152 18.11 -2.38 -7.29
N ASN A 153 18.63 -3.41 -6.60
CA ASN A 153 20.02 -3.44 -6.11
C ASN A 153 20.46 -2.17 -5.35
N LEU A 154 19.51 -1.46 -4.73
CA LEU A 154 19.78 -0.23 -3.99
C LEU A 154 19.90 -0.52 -2.50
N GLN A 155 20.88 0.09 -1.85
CA GLN A 155 20.91 0.14 -0.39
C GLN A 155 19.78 1.06 0.08
N LEU A 156 18.82 0.48 0.79
CA LEU A 156 17.73 1.22 1.41
C LEU A 156 18.22 1.87 2.71
N SER A 157 17.84 3.13 2.91
CA SER A 157 18.04 3.85 4.16
C SER A 157 16.92 3.54 5.16
N SER A 158 15.70 3.31 4.67
CA SER A 158 14.57 2.88 5.50
C SER A 158 13.50 2.13 4.70
N LEU A 159 12.81 1.23 5.37
CA LEU A 159 11.62 0.53 4.86
C LEU A 159 10.51 0.64 5.90
N ILE A 160 9.38 1.24 5.52
CA ILE A 160 8.20 1.35 6.37
C ILE A 160 7.11 0.45 5.81
N THR A 161 6.69 -0.52 6.62
CA THR A 161 5.66 -1.51 6.29
C THR A 161 4.41 -1.31 7.17
N LYS A 162 3.22 -1.40 6.57
CA LYS A 162 1.91 -1.25 7.24
C LYS A 162 0.84 -2.07 6.54
N ASP A 163 -0.27 -2.31 7.23
CA ASP A 163 -1.49 -2.85 6.63
C ASP A 163 -1.27 -4.19 5.89
N THR A 164 -0.70 -5.16 6.61
CA THR A 164 -0.42 -6.49 6.10
C THR A 164 -1.69 -7.32 5.95
N ILE A 165 -1.84 -7.92 4.78
CA ILE A 165 -2.78 -8.97 4.46
C ILE A 165 -2.00 -10.28 4.42
N SER A 166 -2.54 -11.32 5.03
CA SER A 166 -1.99 -12.66 4.96
C SER A 166 -3.06 -13.70 4.68
N GLY A 167 -2.69 -14.75 3.97
CA GLY A 167 -3.57 -15.85 3.66
C GLY A 167 -2.79 -17.12 3.33
N ALA A 168 -3.54 -18.19 3.11
CA ALA A 168 -3.03 -19.43 2.57
C ALA A 168 -3.96 -19.90 1.45
N THR A 169 -3.39 -20.37 0.34
CA THR A 169 -4.19 -20.95 -0.73
C THR A 169 -4.68 -22.35 -0.38
N LYS A 170 -5.48 -22.96 -1.25
CA LYS A 170 -5.95 -24.35 -1.10
C LYS A 170 -4.79 -25.35 -0.98
N ASP A 171 -3.71 -25.07 -1.69
CA ASP A 171 -2.47 -25.86 -1.68
C ASP A 171 -1.54 -25.46 -0.52
N ASN A 172 -2.03 -24.67 0.44
CA ASN A 172 -1.32 -24.25 1.65
C ASN A 172 -0.09 -23.36 1.43
N TYR A 173 0.04 -22.75 0.24
CA TYR A 173 1.03 -21.70 0.00
C TYR A 173 0.67 -20.46 0.80
N LYS A 174 1.59 -20.02 1.65
CA LYS A 174 1.42 -18.82 2.47
C LYS A 174 1.78 -17.59 1.66
N PHE A 175 0.99 -16.54 1.80
CA PHE A 175 1.35 -15.25 1.23
C PHE A 175 1.10 -14.10 2.18
N TYR A 176 1.84 -13.02 1.95
CA TYR A 176 1.77 -11.75 2.66
C TYR A 176 1.71 -10.62 1.64
N ALA A 177 0.94 -9.58 1.89
CA ALA A 177 0.91 -8.37 1.07
C ALA A 177 0.70 -7.13 1.95
N SER A 178 1.58 -6.13 1.84
CA SER A 178 1.53 -4.94 2.70
C SER A 178 1.80 -3.64 1.94
N ASN A 179 1.35 -2.53 2.52
CA ASN A 179 1.79 -1.21 2.12
C ASN A 179 3.26 -1.01 2.52
N ILE A 180 4.09 -0.67 1.55
CA ILE A 180 5.51 -0.37 1.73
C ILE A 180 5.84 1.03 1.21
N SER A 181 6.63 1.74 2.00
CA SER A 181 7.37 2.93 1.58
C SER A 181 8.86 2.67 1.80
N ALA A 182 9.62 2.60 0.72
CA ALA A 182 11.06 2.39 0.72
C ALA A 182 11.78 3.70 0.37
N THR A 183 12.79 4.07 1.14
CA THR A 183 13.63 5.24 0.90
C THR A 183 15.09 4.82 0.76
N SER A 184 15.83 5.48 -0.12
CA SER A 184 17.29 5.49 -0.12
C SER A 184 17.79 6.78 0.52
N THR A 185 19.10 6.98 0.54
CA THR A 185 19.76 8.13 1.20
C THR A 185 19.25 9.47 0.66
N ASP A 186 18.89 9.52 -0.63
CA ASP A 186 18.57 10.76 -1.33
C ASP A 186 17.10 10.87 -1.82
N GLU A 187 16.34 9.77 -1.87
CA GLU A 187 14.99 9.77 -2.44
C GLU A 187 14.07 8.62 -2.00
N ASN A 188 12.76 8.79 -2.21
CA ASN A 188 11.78 7.71 -2.13
C ASN A 188 11.95 6.79 -3.34
N VAL A 189 12.35 5.54 -3.10
CA VAL A 189 12.63 4.55 -4.15
C VAL A 189 11.36 3.81 -4.55
N PHE A 190 10.47 3.54 -3.58
CA PHE A 190 9.24 2.81 -3.84
C PHE A 190 8.14 3.21 -2.85
N ASN A 191 6.92 3.34 -3.35
CA ASN A 191 5.72 3.50 -2.53
C ASN A 191 4.59 2.70 -3.18
N GLY A 192 4.12 1.67 -2.47
CA GLY A 192 2.95 0.92 -2.90
C GLY A 192 2.76 -0.41 -2.20
N ILE A 193 2.32 -1.43 -2.92
CA ILE A 193 2.07 -2.76 -2.34
C ILE A 193 3.23 -3.68 -2.66
N PHE A 194 3.74 -4.37 -1.66
CA PHE A 194 4.68 -5.48 -1.83
C PHE A 194 4.00 -6.76 -1.34
N SER A 195 4.21 -7.86 -2.06
CA SER A 195 3.75 -9.17 -1.65
C SER A 195 4.88 -10.19 -1.71
N THR A 196 4.78 -11.17 -0.83
CA THR A 196 5.62 -12.36 -0.79
C THR A 196 4.74 -13.59 -0.77
N VAL A 197 4.97 -14.51 -1.69
CA VAL A 197 4.43 -15.87 -1.68
C VAL A 197 5.56 -16.81 -1.31
N ILE A 198 5.28 -17.75 -0.41
CA ILE A 198 6.20 -18.82 -0.02
C ILE A 198 5.75 -20.10 -0.71
N LEU A 199 6.61 -20.61 -1.58
CA LEU A 199 6.43 -21.85 -2.32
C LEU A 199 7.05 -23.02 -1.54
N ASP A 200 6.57 -24.22 -1.82
CA ASP A 200 7.14 -25.47 -1.28
C ASP A 200 8.37 -25.93 -2.08
N LYS A 201 8.43 -25.56 -3.36
CA LYS A 201 9.52 -25.90 -4.28
C LYS A 201 10.44 -24.71 -4.51
N THR A 202 11.72 -25.01 -4.69
CA THR A 202 12.76 -24.01 -4.97
C THR A 202 12.86 -23.81 -6.48
N ILE A 203 12.81 -22.56 -6.91
CA ILE A 203 13.13 -22.08 -8.25
C ILE A 203 14.65 -21.83 -8.30
N PRO A 204 15.43 -22.64 -9.05
CA PRO A 204 16.89 -22.53 -9.07
C PRO A 204 17.39 -21.43 -10.03
N SER A 205 16.60 -20.37 -10.21
CA SER A 205 16.93 -19.22 -11.05
C SER A 205 16.43 -17.93 -10.42
N TYR A 206 16.99 -16.81 -10.86
CA TYR A 206 16.44 -15.49 -10.59
C TYR A 206 15.77 -15.00 -11.88
N THR A 207 14.44 -14.87 -11.85
CA THR A 207 13.66 -14.35 -12.98
C THR A 207 12.87 -13.12 -12.53
N LYS A 208 13.04 -12.00 -13.23
CA LYS A 208 12.37 -10.72 -12.96
C LYS A 208 11.51 -10.31 -14.13
N ILE A 209 10.29 -9.84 -13.84
CA ILE A 209 9.34 -9.27 -14.80
C ILE A 209 9.11 -7.81 -14.46
N ASN A 210 9.16 -6.94 -15.47
CA ASN A 210 8.86 -5.50 -15.34
C ASN A 210 7.80 -5.08 -16.34
N THR A 211 6.88 -4.21 -15.93
CA THR A 211 6.07 -3.41 -16.87
C THR A 211 6.94 -2.39 -17.60
N GLU A 212 6.68 -2.18 -18.89
CA GLU A 212 7.44 -1.31 -19.82
C GLU A 212 7.82 0.07 -19.25
N ASN A 213 6.88 0.71 -18.53
CA ASN A 213 7.06 2.05 -17.98
C ASN A 213 8.00 2.15 -16.76
N LEU A 214 8.49 1.01 -16.25
CA LEU A 214 9.48 1.00 -15.18
C LEU A 214 10.85 0.91 -15.85
N GLU A 215 11.53 2.05 -15.87
CA GLU A 215 12.73 2.33 -16.66
C GLU A 215 13.59 1.09 -16.98
N HIS A 216 13.92 0.97 -18.27
CA HIS A 216 14.97 0.15 -18.87
C HIS A 216 16.37 0.49 -18.33
N ASN A 217 16.54 0.63 -17.02
CA ASN A 217 17.84 0.78 -16.38
C ASN A 217 18.47 -0.61 -16.18
N THR A 218 18.68 -1.31 -17.30
CA THR A 218 19.52 -2.51 -17.38
C THR A 218 20.96 -2.23 -16.93
N THR A 219 21.35 -0.96 -16.81
CA THR A 219 22.65 -0.53 -16.29
C THR A 219 22.77 -0.72 -14.77
N TYR A 220 21.67 -0.60 -14.00
CA TYR A 220 21.67 -0.77 -12.54
C TYR A 220 21.30 -2.19 -12.09
N ALA A 221 20.66 -2.97 -12.97
CA ALA A 221 20.50 -4.39 -12.77
C ALA A 221 21.84 -5.15 -12.78
N LEU A 222 22.93 -4.55 -13.26
CA LEU A 222 24.27 -5.13 -13.32
C LEU A 222 25.15 -4.61 -12.17
N GLY A 223 24.66 -4.69 -10.93
CA GLY A 223 25.55 -4.76 -9.78
C GLY A 223 26.48 -5.97 -9.92
N THR A 224 27.65 -5.96 -9.29
CA THR A 224 28.71 -6.97 -9.44
C THR A 224 28.28 -8.43 -9.16
N THR A 225 27.08 -8.66 -8.62
CA THR A 225 26.45 -9.98 -8.42
C THR A 225 25.39 -10.38 -9.47
N ASN A 226 24.89 -9.43 -10.27
CA ASN A 226 23.80 -9.63 -11.24
C ASN A 226 24.25 -9.49 -12.71
N SER A 227 25.55 -9.53 -12.97
CA SER A 227 26.17 -9.53 -14.31
C SER A 227 25.71 -10.67 -15.25
N LEU A 228 24.84 -11.55 -14.77
CA LEU A 228 24.32 -12.74 -15.44
C LEU A 228 22.87 -12.59 -15.94
N LEU A 229 22.14 -11.53 -15.57
CA LEU A 229 20.76 -11.35 -16.02
C LEU A 229 20.72 -10.95 -17.49
N LYS A 230 20.00 -11.75 -18.29
CA LYS A 230 19.79 -11.51 -19.72
C LYS A 230 18.32 -11.25 -19.98
N TYR A 231 18.06 -10.32 -20.89
CA TYR A 231 16.72 -10.16 -21.45
C TYR A 231 16.29 -11.44 -22.15
N ILE A 232 15.07 -11.87 -21.89
CA ILE A 232 14.47 -13.06 -22.51
C ILE A 232 13.21 -12.62 -23.23
N GLU A 233 13.23 -12.77 -24.54
CA GLU A 233 12.03 -12.66 -25.36
C GLU A 233 11.18 -13.92 -25.18
N MET A 234 9.95 -13.73 -24.70
CA MET A 234 9.00 -14.81 -24.49
C MET A 234 8.26 -15.14 -25.78
N ASP A 235 7.69 -16.34 -25.88
CA ASP A 235 6.89 -16.76 -27.06
C ASP A 235 5.46 -16.18 -27.02
N ASN A 236 5.36 -14.87 -26.81
CA ASN A 236 4.11 -14.13 -26.80
C ASN A 236 4.35 -12.66 -27.20
N ALA A 237 4.00 -12.33 -28.45
CA ALA A 237 4.24 -11.00 -29.00
C ALA A 237 3.40 -9.90 -28.33
N ASN A 238 2.26 -10.22 -27.73
CA ASN A 238 1.46 -9.22 -27.00
C ASN A 238 2.05 -8.93 -25.62
N PHE A 239 2.55 -9.96 -24.93
CA PHE A 239 3.27 -9.81 -23.67
C PHE A 239 4.54 -8.95 -23.85
N ASN A 240 5.39 -9.27 -24.83
CA ASN A 240 6.67 -8.59 -25.02
C ASN A 240 6.53 -7.08 -25.38
N LYS A 241 5.34 -6.63 -25.78
CA LYS A 241 5.06 -5.20 -26.02
C LYS A 241 4.94 -4.39 -24.74
N VAL A 242 4.51 -5.02 -23.65
CA VAL A 242 4.12 -4.31 -22.41
C VAL A 242 4.88 -4.78 -21.18
N LEU A 243 5.51 -5.94 -21.26
CA LEU A 243 6.24 -6.60 -20.19
C LEU A 243 7.58 -7.11 -20.69
N HIS A 244 8.60 -7.04 -19.82
CA HIS A 244 9.96 -7.47 -20.11
C HIS A 244 10.46 -8.46 -19.06
N VAL A 245 11.08 -9.54 -19.52
CA VAL A 245 11.62 -10.60 -18.66
C VAL A 245 13.14 -10.56 -18.67
N TYR A 246 13.71 -10.65 -17.48
CA TYR A 246 15.16 -10.77 -17.26
C TYR A 246 15.42 -12.00 -16.40
N SER A 247 16.30 -12.89 -16.84
CA SER A 247 16.67 -14.06 -16.02
C SER A 247 18.12 -14.46 -16.23
N ASN A 248 18.67 -15.17 -15.25
CA ASN A 248 19.95 -15.85 -15.38
C ASN A 248 19.83 -17.24 -16.02
N ASP A 249 18.61 -17.78 -16.16
CA ASP A 249 18.33 -19.07 -16.77
C ASP A 249 17.07 -19.02 -17.64
N ARG A 250 17.26 -19.20 -18.95
CA ARG A 250 16.15 -19.17 -19.92
C ARG A 250 15.22 -20.37 -19.83
N ILE A 251 15.75 -21.54 -19.48
CA ILE A 251 14.95 -22.76 -19.42
C ILE A 251 13.95 -22.62 -18.27
N ASN A 252 14.45 -22.31 -17.07
CA ASN A 252 13.62 -22.09 -15.89
C ASN A 252 12.61 -20.94 -16.07
N ALA A 253 13.03 -19.83 -16.69
CA ALA A 253 12.11 -18.72 -16.96
C ALA A 253 10.94 -19.13 -17.88
N THR A 254 11.21 -19.96 -18.90
CA THR A 254 10.18 -20.44 -19.84
C THR A 254 9.25 -21.47 -19.20
N GLU A 255 9.76 -22.27 -18.26
CA GLU A 255 8.98 -23.26 -17.52
C GLU A 255 8.02 -22.61 -16.52
N ILE A 256 8.46 -21.54 -15.85
CA ILE A 256 7.62 -20.77 -14.91
C ILE A 256 6.59 -19.93 -15.68
N LEU A 257 7.01 -19.29 -16.76
CA LEU A 257 6.20 -18.35 -17.54
C LEU A 257 5.55 -19.05 -18.74
N THR A 258 4.63 -19.96 -18.43
CA THR A 258 3.80 -20.64 -19.43
C THR A 258 2.90 -19.67 -20.20
N SER A 259 2.36 -20.11 -21.34
CA SER A 259 1.46 -19.29 -22.17
C SER A 259 0.33 -18.66 -21.35
N ASP A 260 -0.31 -19.46 -20.48
CA ASP A 260 -1.40 -19.01 -19.61
C ASP A 260 -0.98 -17.94 -18.59
N MET A 261 0.29 -17.94 -18.18
CA MET A 261 0.85 -16.92 -17.28
C MET A 261 1.17 -15.64 -18.06
N LEU A 262 1.76 -15.77 -19.26
CA LEU A 262 2.07 -14.64 -20.13
C LEU A 262 0.81 -13.88 -20.55
N ASP A 263 -0.22 -14.60 -21.01
CA ASP A 263 -1.50 -14.02 -21.40
C ASP A 263 -2.13 -13.29 -20.22
N TYR A 264 -2.20 -13.96 -19.06
CA TYR A 264 -2.75 -13.38 -17.84
C TYR A 264 -2.06 -12.08 -17.40
N LEU A 265 -0.72 -12.07 -17.34
CA LEU A 265 0.04 -10.89 -16.95
C LEU A 265 -0.15 -9.72 -17.93
N SER A 266 -0.17 -10.03 -19.23
CA SER A 266 -0.36 -9.02 -20.28
C SER A 266 -1.78 -8.44 -20.27
N GLU A 267 -2.81 -9.27 -20.09
CA GLU A 267 -4.20 -8.86 -19.96
C GLU A 267 -4.42 -7.99 -18.72
N PHE A 268 -3.85 -8.39 -17.57
CA PHE A 268 -3.92 -7.61 -16.34
C PHE A 268 -3.38 -6.20 -16.54
N TYR A 269 -2.19 -6.07 -17.15
CA TYR A 269 -1.58 -4.77 -17.40
C TYR A 269 -2.39 -3.94 -18.41
N ASN A 270 -2.79 -4.54 -19.52
CA ASN A 270 -3.56 -3.85 -20.57
C ASN A 270 -4.91 -3.34 -20.06
N LYS A 271 -5.53 -4.05 -19.12
CA LYS A 271 -6.85 -3.73 -18.57
C LYS A 271 -6.78 -2.68 -17.46
N TYR A 272 -5.86 -2.83 -16.51
CA TYR A 272 -5.85 -1.98 -15.31
C TYR A 272 -4.76 -0.91 -15.33
N HIS A 273 -3.79 -1.03 -16.24
CA HIS A 273 -2.61 -0.15 -16.33
C HIS A 273 -1.89 0.02 -14.99
N VAL A 274 -1.88 -1.03 -14.18
CA VAL A 274 -1.18 -1.06 -12.90
C VAL A 274 0.26 -1.50 -13.18
N ASN A 275 1.22 -0.62 -12.91
CA ASN A 275 2.64 -0.96 -13.03
C ASN A 275 3.01 -1.94 -11.91
N PHE A 276 3.74 -3.00 -12.25
CA PHE A 276 4.18 -3.98 -11.28
C PHE A 276 5.53 -4.58 -11.67
N GLN A 277 6.17 -5.21 -10.68
CA GLN A 277 7.29 -6.10 -10.90
C GLN A 277 7.05 -7.42 -10.17
N ILE A 278 7.59 -8.50 -10.74
CA ILE A 278 7.56 -9.82 -10.15
C ILE A 278 8.98 -10.37 -10.15
N VAL A 279 9.38 -11.02 -9.06
CA VAL A 279 10.65 -11.73 -8.95
C VAL A 279 10.38 -13.15 -8.48
N PHE A 280 10.91 -14.11 -9.21
CA PHE A 280 10.95 -15.52 -8.87
C PHE A 280 12.38 -15.87 -8.47
N THR A 281 12.56 -16.34 -7.23
CA THR A 281 13.89 -16.76 -6.75
C THR A 281 13.76 -17.64 -5.52
N GLY A 282 14.54 -18.73 -5.47
CA GLY A 282 14.48 -19.66 -4.36
C GLY A 282 13.06 -20.21 -4.17
N ASN A 283 12.60 -20.31 -2.93
CA ASN A 283 11.23 -20.73 -2.62
C ASN A 283 10.24 -19.56 -2.52
N TYR A 284 10.50 -18.43 -3.21
CA TYR A 284 9.69 -17.23 -3.09
C TYR A 284 9.26 -16.65 -4.44
N VAL A 285 8.05 -16.09 -4.43
CA VAL A 285 7.58 -15.16 -5.45
C VAL A 285 7.34 -13.83 -4.79
N TYR A 286 8.06 -12.82 -5.23
CA TYR A 286 7.89 -11.46 -4.78
C TYR A 286 7.14 -10.69 -5.85
N SER A 287 6.20 -9.85 -5.45
CA SER A 287 5.62 -8.88 -6.36
C SER A 287 5.54 -7.51 -5.71
N ARG A 288 5.63 -6.46 -6.52
CA ARG A 288 5.37 -5.10 -6.05
C ARG A 288 4.55 -4.32 -7.06
N PHE A 289 3.57 -3.57 -6.58
CA PHE A 289 2.64 -2.78 -7.38
C PHE A 289 2.85 -1.30 -7.07
N TYR A 290 3.05 -0.51 -8.12
CA TYR A 290 3.26 0.94 -8.04
C TYR A 290 1.92 1.65 -8.03
N ILE A 291 1.22 1.43 -6.94
CA ILE A 291 -0.02 2.10 -6.58
C ILE A 291 0.23 2.63 -5.18
N ASP A 292 0.05 3.94 -4.91
CA ASP A 292 0.27 4.42 -3.54
C ASP A 292 -0.63 3.65 -2.54
N GLN A 293 -0.50 3.96 -1.26
CA GLN A 293 -1.09 3.17 -0.16
C GLN A 293 -2.55 2.74 -0.41
N LEU A 294 -2.79 1.42 -0.34
CA LEU A 294 -4.13 0.86 -0.17
C LEU A 294 -4.57 1.04 1.28
N PHE A 295 -5.84 0.76 1.58
CA PHE A 295 -6.30 0.65 2.98
C PHE A 295 -6.19 1.92 3.83
N THR A 296 -5.95 3.08 3.22
CA THR A 296 -6.00 4.35 3.93
C THR A 296 -7.44 4.88 3.94
N PRO A 297 -8.01 5.21 5.11
CA PRO A 297 -9.37 5.73 5.21
C PRO A 297 -9.50 7.09 4.57
N SER A 298 -10.55 7.27 3.76
CA SER A 298 -10.88 8.59 3.24
C SER A 298 -11.57 9.47 4.28
N PHE A 299 -10.83 10.48 4.78
CA PHE A 299 -11.40 11.52 5.64
C PHE A 299 -12.21 12.53 4.85
N ILE A 300 -11.80 12.88 3.63
CA ILE A 300 -12.52 13.82 2.75
C ILE A 300 -13.35 13.03 1.72
N GLY A 301 -14.67 13.16 1.76
CA GLY A 301 -15.58 12.48 0.83
C GLY A 301 -16.08 11.13 1.34
N ASN A 302 -16.29 10.16 0.44
CA ASN A 302 -16.84 8.84 0.81
C ASN A 302 -15.80 7.99 1.54
N LEU A 303 -16.13 7.51 2.74
CA LEU A 303 -15.28 6.62 3.54
C LEU A 303 -14.96 5.32 2.80
N PHE A 304 -15.93 4.80 2.05
CA PHE A 304 -15.80 3.58 1.26
C PHE A 304 -15.60 3.94 -0.22
N ASN A 305 -14.44 4.52 -0.55
CA ASN A 305 -14.14 4.84 -1.94
C ASN A 305 -14.07 3.57 -2.79
N LYS A 306 -15.08 3.36 -3.65
CA LYS A 306 -15.19 2.18 -4.53
C LYS A 306 -13.91 1.89 -5.31
N ASN A 307 -13.17 2.91 -5.73
CA ASN A 307 -11.94 2.72 -6.51
C ASN A 307 -10.81 2.09 -5.69
N ASN A 308 -10.67 2.46 -4.41
CA ASN A 308 -9.67 1.87 -3.52
C ASN A 308 -10.00 0.40 -3.23
N PHE A 309 -11.29 0.10 -3.03
CA PHE A 309 -11.76 -1.28 -2.85
C PHE A 309 -11.61 -2.11 -4.14
N ALA A 310 -11.81 -1.50 -5.31
CA ALA A 310 -11.56 -2.14 -6.59
C ALA A 310 -10.08 -2.48 -6.78
N LEU A 311 -9.18 -1.52 -6.51
CA LEU A 311 -7.73 -1.76 -6.57
C LEU A 311 -7.29 -2.85 -5.61
N CYS A 312 -7.80 -2.84 -4.37
CA CYS A 312 -7.56 -3.92 -3.42
C CYS A 312 -8.03 -5.27 -3.98
N TYR A 313 -9.26 -5.35 -4.49
CA TYR A 313 -9.79 -6.58 -5.06
C TYR A 313 -8.87 -7.08 -6.17
N ILE A 314 -8.56 -6.23 -7.15
CA ILE A 314 -7.73 -6.55 -8.32
C ILE A 314 -6.35 -7.07 -7.92
N ILE A 315 -5.69 -6.44 -6.93
CA ILE A 315 -4.35 -6.85 -6.50
C ILE A 315 -4.38 -8.15 -5.71
N ILE A 316 -5.35 -8.32 -4.81
CA ILE A 316 -5.47 -9.55 -4.03
C ILE A 316 -5.84 -10.73 -4.91
N THR A 317 -6.82 -10.58 -5.81
CA THR A 317 -7.12 -11.62 -6.80
C THR A 317 -5.92 -11.88 -7.70
N PHE A 318 -5.15 -10.86 -8.05
CA PHE A 318 -3.96 -11.08 -8.86
C PHE A 318 -2.92 -11.96 -8.17
N ILE A 319 -2.66 -11.71 -6.88
CA ILE A 319 -1.74 -12.53 -6.10
C ILE A 319 -2.26 -13.97 -6.03
N LEU A 320 -3.55 -14.17 -5.76
CA LEU A 320 -4.17 -15.50 -5.69
C LEU A 320 -4.08 -16.24 -7.04
N ASP A 321 -4.44 -15.58 -8.14
CA ASP A 321 -4.41 -16.16 -9.48
C ASP A 321 -2.99 -16.53 -9.93
N ILE A 322 -1.98 -15.73 -9.54
CA ILE A 322 -0.56 -16.08 -9.75
C ILE A 322 -0.21 -17.36 -9.00
N ILE A 323 -0.60 -17.47 -7.72
CA ILE A 323 -0.28 -18.65 -6.92
C ILE A 323 -0.93 -19.90 -7.54
N ASP A 324 -2.20 -19.81 -7.93
CA ASP A 324 -2.92 -20.91 -8.55
C ASP A 324 -2.29 -21.35 -9.88
N LYS A 325 -1.90 -20.39 -10.74
CA LYS A 325 -1.19 -20.68 -12.00
C LYS A 325 0.18 -21.31 -11.75
N LEU A 326 0.92 -20.83 -10.76
CA LEU A 326 2.22 -21.39 -10.40
C LEU A 326 2.11 -22.79 -9.80
N SER A 327 1.12 -23.05 -8.95
CA SER A 327 0.86 -24.39 -8.39
C SER A 327 0.70 -25.42 -9.52
N ASN A 328 -0.10 -25.08 -10.53
CA ASN A 328 -0.33 -25.92 -11.71
C ASN A 328 0.92 -26.11 -12.57
N ASN A 329 1.83 -25.12 -12.63
CA ASN A 329 3.08 -25.24 -13.39
C ASN A 329 4.15 -26.00 -12.59
N MET A 330 4.20 -25.80 -11.27
CA MET A 330 5.18 -26.36 -10.35
C MET A 330 5.02 -27.88 -10.15
N SER A 331 3.87 -28.45 -10.51
CA SER A 331 3.74 -29.91 -10.59
C SER A 331 4.69 -30.53 -11.61
N ASN A 332 5.16 -29.76 -12.60
CA ASN A 332 6.03 -30.24 -13.69
C ASN A 332 7.53 -30.20 -13.34
N PHE A 333 7.91 -29.44 -12.32
CA PHE A 333 9.26 -29.49 -11.75
C PHE A 333 9.38 -30.79 -10.93
N GLU A 334 9.69 -31.91 -11.59
CA GLU A 334 10.08 -33.18 -10.93
C GLU A 334 11.41 -33.02 -10.18
N GLU A 335 11.61 -33.83 -9.14
CA GLU A 335 12.79 -33.86 -8.25
C GLU A 335 14.15 -34.01 -8.96
#